data_AF-A0A851K708-F1
#
_entry.id   AF-A0A851K708-F1
#
_cell.length_a   1.000
_cell.length_b   1.000
_cell.length_c   1.000
_cell.angle_alpha   90.00
_cell.angle_beta   90.00
_cell.angle_gamma   90.00
#
_symmetry.space_group_name_H-M   'P 1'
#
loop_
_entity.id
_entity.type
_entity.pdbx_description
1 polymer ?
#
loop_
_entity_poly.entity_id
_entity_poly.type
_entity_poly.pdbx_seq_one_letter_code
_entity_poly.pdbx_strand_id
1 'polypeptide(L)'
;AAPPGGLCLRLQVLGRCLAAVAATHAWLTGRAGRYLAAWALPQFLLLTQGDLQVRGHSGHGGLGAHSRAGLTPPAALQVLKAEAEQLMLQVSGTFPEPGDIPGDSPPEPPPSPGSPWELQLCRQIRDVANSIQLFSGDVLWMFSTSCKRLSAEIFDQTMPLGRHWRLGPRAELPSSPSAYAAAAVQAVLGQVLQGAQALPHDAQVPTLARVTTAFLEAWMDHILTRRIKFR
;
A
#
# COMPACT_ATOMS: atom_id res chain seq x y z
N ALA A 1 23.80 -44.23 -2.24
CA ALA A 1 22.40 -44.05 -1.79
C ALA A 1 22.29 -42.69 -1.13
N ALA A 2 21.60 -41.73 -1.76
CA ALA A 2 21.33 -40.42 -1.14
C ALA A 2 20.27 -40.59 -0.05
N PRO A 3 20.34 -39.86 1.08
CA PRO A 3 19.40 -40.06 2.17
C PRO A 3 17.98 -39.61 1.76
N PRO A 4 16.93 -40.40 2.06
CA PRO A 4 15.54 -40.06 1.75
C PRO A 4 15.00 -38.85 2.53
N GLY A 5 15.79 -38.28 3.47
CA GLY A 5 15.40 -37.12 4.28
C GLY A 5 15.45 -35.77 3.55
N GLY A 6 16.19 -35.66 2.44
CA GLY A 6 16.39 -34.37 1.75
C GLY A 6 15.11 -33.80 1.11
N LEU A 7 14.28 -34.67 0.50
CA LEU A 7 13.01 -34.28 -0.13
C LEU A 7 11.97 -33.84 0.91
N CYS A 8 11.96 -34.47 2.08
CA CYS A 8 11.05 -34.10 3.17
C CYS A 8 11.39 -32.71 3.73
N LEU A 9 12.68 -32.39 3.88
CA LEU A 9 13.12 -31.08 4.34
C LEU A 9 12.82 -29.96 3.32
N ARG A 10 13.04 -30.19 2.01
CA ARG A 10 12.72 -29.20 0.96
C ARG A 10 11.24 -28.85 0.93
N LEU A 11 10.36 -29.85 0.98
CA LEU A 11 8.91 -29.63 1.02
C LEU A 11 8.46 -28.89 2.28
N GLN A 12 9.06 -29.19 3.44
CA GLN A 12 8.76 -28.47 4.69
C GLN A 12 9.18 -27.00 4.62
N VAL A 13 10.36 -26.71 4.05
CA VAL A 13 10.83 -25.33 3.88
C VAL A 13 9.91 -24.57 2.92
N LEU A 14 9.59 -25.14 1.76
CA LEU A 14 8.67 -24.53 0.80
C LEU A 14 7.27 -24.30 1.40
N GLY A 15 6.74 -25.26 2.16
CA GLY A 15 5.47 -25.12 2.87
C GLY A 15 5.48 -23.99 3.90
N ARG A 16 6.57 -23.84 4.67
CA ARG A 16 6.74 -22.74 5.62
C ARG A 16 6.89 -21.39 4.92
N CYS A 17 7.65 -21.33 3.82
CA CYS A 17 7.78 -20.11 3.01
C CYS A 17 6.42 -19.68 2.47
N LEU A 18 5.66 -20.60 1.87
CA LEU A 18 4.31 -20.31 1.38
C LEU A 18 3.40 -19.78 2.50
N ALA A 19 3.40 -20.44 3.66
CA ALA A 19 2.60 -20.01 4.80
C ALA A 19 2.98 -18.60 5.28
N ALA A 20 4.28 -18.28 5.34
CA ALA A 20 4.76 -16.97 5.75
C ALA A 20 4.35 -15.86 4.77
N VAL A 21 4.55 -16.09 3.46
CA VAL A 21 4.18 -15.12 2.42
C VAL A 21 2.66 -14.95 2.35
N ALA A 22 1.89 -16.04 2.43
CA ALA A 22 0.43 -16.00 2.43
C ALA A 22 -0.13 -15.26 3.66
N ALA A 23 0.40 -15.54 4.86
CA ALA A 23 0.01 -14.84 6.07
C ALA A 23 0.31 -13.33 5.98
N THR A 24 1.47 -12.98 5.43
CA THR A 24 1.87 -11.58 5.22
C THR A 24 0.92 -10.87 4.26
N HIS A 25 0.60 -11.49 3.13
CA HIS A 25 -0.35 -10.95 2.16
C HIS A 25 -1.76 -10.78 2.75
N ALA A 26 -2.27 -11.79 3.46
CA ALA A 26 -3.58 -11.74 4.11
C ALA A 26 -3.65 -10.66 5.21
N TRP A 27 -2.57 -10.51 5.97
CA TRP A 27 -2.46 -9.48 7.00
C TRP A 27 -2.45 -8.07 6.39
N LEU A 28 -1.65 -7.85 5.33
CA LEU A 28 -1.56 -6.56 4.63
C LEU A 28 -2.92 -6.14 4.08
N THR A 29 -3.55 -7.02 3.30
CA THR A 29 -4.84 -6.76 2.66
C THR A 29 -5.95 -6.53 3.69
N GLY A 30 -6.01 -7.36 4.74
CA GLY A 30 -6.96 -7.20 5.82
C GLY A 30 -6.78 -5.88 6.59
N ARG A 31 -5.53 -5.49 6.90
CA ARG A 31 -5.26 -4.26 7.63
C ARG A 31 -5.50 -3.01 6.81
N ALA A 32 -5.09 -3.03 5.53
CA ALA A 32 -5.41 -1.99 4.56
C ALA A 32 -6.92 -1.77 4.45
N GLY A 33 -7.68 -2.85 4.25
CA GLY A 33 -9.14 -2.81 4.19
C GLY A 33 -9.76 -2.22 5.45
N ARG A 34 -9.27 -2.59 6.64
CA ARG A 34 -9.78 -2.05 7.92
C ARG A 34 -9.51 -0.56 8.08
N TYR A 35 -8.33 -0.06 7.71
CA TYR A 35 -8.06 1.38 7.79
C TYR A 35 -8.89 2.17 6.80
N LEU A 36 -9.07 1.66 5.58
CA LEU A 36 -9.91 2.31 4.57
C LEU A 36 -11.39 2.29 4.98
N ALA A 37 -11.88 1.21 5.57
CA ALA A 37 -13.24 1.12 6.08
C ALA A 37 -13.50 2.03 7.29
N ALA A 38 -12.49 2.22 8.14
CA ALA A 38 -12.56 3.10 9.31
C ALA A 38 -12.19 4.57 9.00
N TRP A 39 -11.91 4.90 7.73
CA TRP A 39 -11.46 6.23 7.30
C TRP A 39 -10.19 6.73 8.02
N ALA A 40 -9.36 5.79 8.46
CA ALA A 40 -8.11 6.05 9.16
C ALA A 40 -6.99 6.37 8.16
N LEU A 41 -7.14 7.46 7.40
CA LEU A 41 -6.23 7.84 6.31
C LEU A 41 -4.77 8.00 6.75
N PRO A 42 -4.46 8.63 7.90
CA PRO A 42 -3.10 8.70 8.40
C PRO A 42 -2.51 7.31 8.67
N GLN A 43 -3.30 6.43 9.28
CA GLN A 43 -2.88 5.07 9.65
C GLN A 43 -2.69 4.17 8.42
N PHE A 44 -3.45 4.40 7.35
CA PHE A 44 -3.24 3.75 6.06
C PHE A 44 -1.91 4.18 5.42
N LEU A 45 -1.56 5.48 5.46
CA LEU A 45 -0.26 5.96 4.99
C LEU A 45 0.90 5.47 5.86
N LEU A 46 0.66 5.19 7.14
CA LEU A 46 1.66 4.54 7.99
C LEU A 46 1.83 3.05 7.64
N LEU A 47 0.80 2.36 7.14
CA LEU A 47 0.93 0.98 6.64
C LEU A 47 1.93 0.88 5.48
N THR A 48 2.06 1.94 4.69
CA THR A 48 3.04 1.98 3.60
C THR A 48 4.46 2.31 4.07
N GLN A 49 4.63 2.78 5.31
CA GLN A 49 5.92 3.20 5.88
C GLN A 49 6.47 2.27 6.96
N GLY A 50 5.61 1.75 7.84
CA GLY A 50 5.99 1.30 9.16
C GLY A 50 6.29 -0.18 9.27
N ASP A 51 7.43 -0.49 9.89
CA ASP A 51 7.67 -1.79 10.50
C ASP A 51 6.54 -2.13 11.46
N LEU A 52 6.17 -3.39 11.46
CA LEU A 52 4.99 -3.93 12.09
C LEU A 52 5.17 -4.06 13.61
N GLN A 53 5.56 -2.99 14.30
CA GLN A 53 5.50 -2.93 15.75
C GLN A 53 4.03 -2.83 16.14
N VAL A 54 3.42 -4.01 16.28
CA VAL A 54 2.24 -4.21 17.13
C VAL A 54 2.55 -3.53 18.45
N ARG A 55 1.97 -2.35 18.69
CA ARG A 55 2.01 -1.68 19.98
C ARG A 55 1.24 -2.55 20.97
N GLY A 56 1.90 -3.59 21.46
CA GLY A 56 1.54 -4.32 22.66
C GLY A 56 1.65 -3.34 23.82
N HIS A 57 0.59 -3.25 24.61
CA HIS A 57 0.57 -2.55 25.87
C HIS A 57 1.70 -3.06 26.79
N SER A 58 2.67 -2.20 27.15
CA SER A 58 3.22 -2.10 28.52
C SER A 58 4.43 -1.16 28.61
N GLY A 59 4.43 -0.35 29.68
CA GLY A 59 5.64 -0.19 30.52
C GLY A 59 6.67 0.87 30.10
N HIS A 60 6.45 2.08 30.62
CA HIS A 60 7.42 2.97 31.27
C HIS A 60 8.94 2.67 31.16
N GLY A 61 9.73 3.69 30.71
CA GLY A 61 11.05 3.99 31.27
C GLY A 61 12.27 3.99 30.33
N GLY A 62 12.85 5.18 30.11
CA GLY A 62 14.29 5.43 30.31
C GLY A 62 15.30 5.21 29.17
N LEU A 63 15.76 6.34 28.61
CA LEU A 63 17.16 6.73 28.31
C LEU A 63 18.08 5.81 27.48
N GLY A 64 18.72 6.40 26.45
CA GLY A 64 20.04 5.96 25.97
C GLY A 64 20.27 6.16 24.49
N ALA A 65 20.92 7.28 24.14
CA ALA A 65 21.34 7.61 22.79
C ALA A 65 22.44 6.67 22.26
N HIS A 66 22.30 6.18 21.04
CA HIS A 66 23.44 5.88 20.16
C HIS A 66 23.14 6.33 18.73
N SER A 67 23.93 7.32 18.30
CA SER A 67 24.07 7.76 16.92
C SER A 67 24.50 6.58 16.05
N ARG A 68 23.71 6.24 15.04
CA ARG A 68 24.15 5.46 13.89
C ARG A 68 23.73 6.21 12.63
N ALA A 69 24.73 6.45 11.79
CA ALA A 69 24.69 7.19 10.55
C ALA A 69 23.49 6.85 9.66
N GLY A 70 23.06 7.87 8.90
CA GLY A 70 21.90 7.85 8.02
C GLY A 70 21.73 6.56 7.23
N LEU A 71 20.68 5.83 7.60
CA LEU A 71 19.95 4.90 6.77
C LEU A 71 18.49 5.20 7.12
N THR A 72 17.85 6.03 6.31
CA THR A 72 16.38 6.11 6.33
C THR A 72 15.86 4.68 6.16
N PRO A 73 15.10 4.14 7.13
CA PRO A 73 14.60 2.78 7.01
C PRO A 73 13.73 2.70 5.76
N PRO A 74 13.96 1.70 4.87
CA PRO A 74 13.06 1.48 3.76
C PRO A 74 11.66 1.24 4.31
N ALA A 75 10.69 1.94 3.72
CA ALA A 75 9.26 1.74 3.91
C ALA A 75 8.95 0.24 4.01
N ALA A 76 8.28 -0.23 5.07
CA ALA A 76 8.07 -1.66 5.29
C ALA A 76 7.38 -2.37 4.12
N LEU A 77 6.54 -1.68 3.36
CA LEU A 77 5.98 -2.20 2.11
C LEU A 77 7.07 -2.43 1.05
N GLN A 78 8.05 -1.52 0.93
CA GLN A 78 9.21 -1.66 0.05
C GLN A 78 10.20 -2.73 0.53
N VAL A 79 10.31 -2.92 1.85
CA VAL A 79 11.06 -4.06 2.41
C VAL A 79 10.37 -5.36 2.06
N LEU A 80 9.06 -5.46 2.31
CA LEU A 80 8.26 -6.63 1.95
C LEU A 80 8.31 -6.90 0.45
N LYS A 81 8.31 -5.85 -0.37
CA LYS A 81 8.54 -5.91 -1.80
C LYS A 81 9.90 -6.51 -2.14
N ALA A 82 10.98 -5.97 -1.56
CA ALA A 82 12.34 -6.42 -1.81
C ALA A 82 12.58 -7.86 -1.30
N GLU A 83 12.02 -8.21 -0.15
CA GLU A 83 12.08 -9.57 0.41
C GLU A 83 11.28 -10.55 -0.45
N ALA A 84 10.13 -10.15 -0.99
CA ALA A 84 9.38 -10.96 -1.96
C ALA A 84 10.16 -11.16 -3.26
N GLU A 85 10.87 -10.13 -3.76
CA GLU A 85 11.77 -10.24 -4.91
C GLU A 85 12.95 -11.18 -4.64
N GLN A 86 13.60 -11.03 -3.48
CA GLN A 86 14.68 -11.93 -3.05
C GLN A 86 14.20 -13.37 -2.93
N LEU A 87 13.02 -13.59 -2.33
CA LEU A 87 12.42 -14.91 -2.26
C LEU A 87 12.14 -15.49 -3.64
N MET A 88 11.64 -14.69 -4.60
CA MET A 88 11.44 -15.14 -5.98
C MET A 88 12.76 -15.52 -6.66
N LEU A 89 13.82 -14.73 -6.48
CA LEU A 89 15.14 -15.02 -7.02
C LEU A 89 15.71 -16.32 -6.42
N GLN A 90 15.61 -16.50 -5.10
CA GLN A 90 16.06 -17.70 -4.42
C GLN A 90 15.28 -18.95 -4.83
N VAL A 91 13.95 -18.86 -4.93
CA VAL A 91 13.11 -19.97 -5.41
C VAL A 91 13.45 -20.34 -6.85
N SER A 92 13.66 -19.35 -7.72
CA SER A 92 14.02 -19.58 -9.13
C SER A 92 15.42 -20.15 -9.28
N GLY A 93 16.41 -19.70 -8.49
CA GLY A 93 17.77 -20.22 -8.52
C GLY A 93 17.94 -21.60 -7.89
N THR A 94 17.13 -21.95 -6.89
CA THR A 94 17.18 -23.27 -6.22
C THR A 94 16.29 -24.33 -6.87
N PHE A 95 15.30 -23.90 -7.65
CA PHE A 95 14.35 -24.77 -8.37
C PHE A 95 14.08 -24.20 -9.77
N PRO A 96 15.05 -24.28 -10.70
CA PRO A 96 14.87 -23.77 -12.05
C PRO A 96 13.74 -24.52 -12.78
N GLU A 97 12.89 -23.79 -13.51
CA GLU A 97 11.91 -24.41 -14.40
C GLU A 97 12.64 -25.06 -15.58
N PRO A 98 12.13 -26.17 -16.15
CA PRO A 98 12.83 -26.96 -17.18
C PRO A 98 13.14 -26.25 -18.52
N GLY A 99 12.90 -24.93 -18.64
CA GLY A 99 13.01 -24.17 -19.89
C GLY A 99 14.06 -23.05 -19.93
N ASP A 100 14.71 -22.71 -18.81
CA ASP A 100 15.61 -21.54 -18.72
C ASP A 100 17.09 -21.90 -18.98
N ILE A 101 17.42 -22.48 -20.15
CA ILE A 101 18.82 -22.70 -20.55
C ILE A 101 19.19 -21.73 -21.68
N PRO A 102 19.97 -20.66 -21.40
CA PRO A 102 20.69 -19.93 -22.43
C PRO A 102 21.79 -20.84 -22.98
N GLY A 103 21.65 -21.24 -24.25
CA GLY A 103 22.59 -22.13 -24.90
C GLY A 103 23.91 -21.42 -25.20
N ASP A 104 24.86 -21.43 -24.24
CA ASP A 104 26.29 -21.28 -24.57
C ASP A 104 27.28 -21.66 -23.45
N SER A 105 26.99 -22.68 -22.62
CA SER A 105 27.95 -23.16 -21.60
C SER A 105 27.99 -24.68 -21.48
N PRO A 106 29.15 -25.28 -21.08
CA PRO A 106 29.35 -26.73 -21.07
C PRO A 106 28.33 -27.41 -20.14
N PRO A 107 27.97 -28.68 -20.39
CA PRO A 107 26.86 -29.33 -19.70
C PRO A 107 27.24 -29.63 -18.25
N GLU A 108 26.93 -28.71 -17.33
CA GLU A 108 26.65 -29.11 -15.96
C GLU A 108 25.48 -30.12 -16.00
N PRO A 109 25.52 -31.19 -15.20
CA PRO A 109 24.38 -32.09 -15.10
C PRO A 109 23.14 -31.27 -14.75
N PRO A 110 22.02 -31.41 -15.49
CA PRO A 110 20.83 -30.62 -15.24
C PRO A 110 20.42 -30.82 -13.77
N PRO A 111 20.10 -29.73 -13.04
CA PRO A 111 19.59 -29.86 -11.68
C PRO A 111 18.40 -30.83 -11.74
N SER A 112 18.43 -31.86 -10.89
CA SER A 112 17.40 -32.90 -10.91
C SER A 112 16.02 -32.24 -10.84
N PRO A 113 15.08 -32.59 -11.74
CA PRO A 113 13.77 -31.97 -11.76
C PRO A 113 13.15 -32.10 -10.37
N GLY A 114 12.79 -30.96 -9.77
CA GLY A 114 12.13 -30.94 -8.48
C GLY A 114 10.88 -31.83 -8.51
N SER A 115 10.52 -32.42 -7.38
CA SER A 115 9.31 -33.25 -7.34
C SER A 115 8.08 -32.42 -7.75
N PRO A 116 7.00 -33.03 -8.30
CA PRO A 116 5.81 -32.29 -8.73
C PRO A 116 5.23 -31.36 -7.65
N TRP A 117 5.35 -31.76 -6.38
CA TRP A 117 4.92 -30.96 -5.24
C TRP A 117 5.84 -29.77 -4.93
N GLU A 118 7.15 -29.91 -5.12
CA GLU A 118 8.09 -28.80 -4.99
C GLU A 118 7.77 -27.74 -6.04
N LEU A 119 7.61 -28.13 -7.31
CA LEU A 119 7.25 -27.20 -8.39
C LEU A 119 5.91 -26.50 -8.12
N GLN A 120 4.91 -27.23 -7.62
CA GLN A 120 3.61 -26.65 -7.28
C GLN A 120 3.69 -25.64 -6.12
N LEU A 121 4.51 -25.90 -5.10
CA LEU A 121 4.72 -24.95 -4.00
C LEU A 121 5.52 -23.72 -4.46
N CYS A 122 6.54 -23.91 -5.29
CA CYS A 122 7.31 -22.80 -5.87
C CYS A 122 6.42 -21.87 -6.72
N ARG A 123 5.49 -22.44 -7.50
CA ARG A 123 4.49 -21.66 -8.25
C ARG A 123 3.59 -20.85 -7.33
N GLN A 124 3.03 -21.47 -6.30
CA GLN A 124 2.19 -20.75 -5.33
C GLN A 124 2.95 -19.65 -4.58
N ILE A 125 4.19 -19.89 -4.17
CA ILE A 125 5.02 -18.87 -3.52
C ILE A 125 5.20 -17.67 -4.45
N ARG A 126 5.50 -17.92 -5.73
CA ARG A 126 5.64 -16.89 -6.75
C ARG A 126 4.32 -16.14 -7.01
N ASP A 127 3.19 -16.83 -7.03
CA ASP A 127 1.87 -16.19 -7.23
C ASP A 127 1.51 -15.25 -6.07
N VAL A 128 1.75 -15.68 -4.82
CA VAL A 128 1.50 -14.82 -3.65
C VAL A 128 2.53 -13.69 -3.58
N ALA A 129 3.80 -13.95 -3.90
CA ALA A 129 4.82 -12.90 -3.98
C ALA A 129 4.44 -11.83 -5.02
N ASN A 130 3.98 -12.25 -6.20
CA ASN A 130 3.44 -11.36 -7.23
C ASN A 130 2.22 -10.56 -6.73
N SER A 131 1.34 -11.18 -5.94
CA SER A 131 0.19 -10.48 -5.34
C SER A 131 0.63 -9.38 -4.37
N ILE A 132 1.69 -9.60 -3.60
CA ILE A 132 2.30 -8.56 -2.73
C ILE A 132 2.89 -7.42 -3.58
N GLN A 133 3.55 -7.75 -4.70
CA GLN A 133 4.08 -6.74 -5.64
C GLN A 133 2.97 -5.86 -6.21
N LEU A 134 1.89 -6.49 -6.70
CA LEU A 134 0.72 -5.80 -7.24
C LEU A 134 0.06 -4.93 -6.18
N PHE A 135 -0.12 -5.46 -4.97
CA PHE A 135 -0.64 -4.69 -3.84
C PHE A 135 0.21 -3.44 -3.56
N SER A 136 1.54 -3.55 -3.63
CA SER A 136 2.44 -2.41 -3.48
C SER A 136 2.26 -1.35 -4.59
N GLY A 137 1.95 -1.77 -5.82
CA GLY A 137 1.63 -0.86 -6.91
C GLY A 137 0.26 -0.20 -6.76
N ASP A 138 -0.72 -0.94 -6.25
CA ASP A 138 -2.12 -0.50 -6.17
C ASP A 138 -2.45 0.28 -4.90
N VAL A 139 -1.61 0.23 -3.86
CA VAL A 139 -1.90 0.82 -2.54
C VAL A 139 -2.26 2.30 -2.62
N LEU A 140 -1.56 3.06 -3.47
CA LEU A 140 -1.81 4.48 -3.66
C LEU A 140 -3.09 4.73 -4.47
N TRP A 141 -3.42 3.86 -5.42
CA TRP A 141 -4.70 3.91 -6.14
C TRP A 141 -5.87 3.61 -5.20
N MET A 142 -5.79 2.55 -4.38
CA MET A 142 -6.82 2.22 -3.38
C MET A 142 -7.05 3.35 -2.38
N PHE A 143 -5.97 4.00 -1.95
CA PHE A 143 -6.03 5.17 -1.07
C PHE A 143 -6.74 6.34 -1.73
N SER A 144 -6.34 6.70 -2.95
CA SER A 144 -6.93 7.79 -3.73
C SER A 144 -8.42 7.57 -4.00
N THR A 145 -8.79 6.34 -4.38
CA THR A 145 -10.19 5.94 -4.60
C THR A 145 -11.01 6.08 -3.31
N SER A 146 -10.44 5.69 -2.18
CA SER A 146 -11.11 5.84 -0.88
C SER A 146 -11.26 7.32 -0.50
N CYS A 147 -10.24 8.14 -0.75
CA CYS A 147 -10.31 9.60 -0.52
C CYS A 147 -11.39 10.24 -1.41
N LYS A 148 -11.50 9.84 -2.69
CA LYS A 148 -12.58 10.30 -3.59
C LYS A 148 -13.95 9.97 -3.01
N ARG A 149 -14.15 8.74 -2.54
CA ARG A 149 -15.41 8.29 -1.94
C ARG A 149 -15.74 9.06 -0.65
N LEU A 150 -14.77 9.25 0.24
CA LEU A 150 -14.95 10.06 1.46
C LEU A 150 -15.39 11.49 1.12
N SER A 151 -14.69 12.09 0.15
CA SER A 151 -14.94 13.46 -0.28
C SER A 151 -16.37 13.58 -0.82
N ALA A 152 -16.80 12.64 -1.66
CA ALA A 152 -18.16 12.60 -2.18
C ALA A 152 -19.21 12.50 -1.06
N GLU A 153 -18.99 11.65 -0.05
CA GLU A 153 -19.89 11.51 1.09
C GLU A 153 -19.97 12.79 1.92
N ILE A 154 -18.83 13.45 2.18
CA ILE A 154 -18.81 14.74 2.87
C ILE A 154 -19.53 15.81 2.06
N PHE A 155 -19.34 15.87 0.74
CA PHE A 155 -20.05 16.83 -0.11
C PHE A 155 -21.56 16.56 -0.12
N ASP A 156 -21.99 15.30 -0.17
CA ASP A 156 -23.40 14.94 -0.04
C ASP A 156 -24.03 15.41 1.28
N GLN A 157 -23.26 15.43 2.37
CA GLN A 157 -23.76 15.84 3.69
C GLN A 157 -23.69 17.35 3.94
N THR A 158 -22.67 18.03 3.40
CA THR A 158 -22.31 19.39 3.82
C THR A 158 -22.43 20.45 2.73
N MET A 159 -22.41 20.05 1.45
CA MET A 159 -22.37 21.00 0.35
C MET A 159 -23.74 21.67 0.16
N PRO A 160 -23.81 23.01 0.16
CA PRO A 160 -25.08 23.70 0.03
C PRO A 160 -25.64 23.56 -1.38
N LEU A 161 -26.95 23.36 -1.49
CA LEU A 161 -27.67 23.38 -2.77
C LEU A 161 -28.37 24.74 -2.95
N GLY A 162 -28.23 25.37 -4.12
CA GLY A 162 -29.00 26.58 -4.48
C GLY A 162 -28.36 27.92 -4.11
N ARG A 163 -29.00 28.71 -3.21
CA ARG A 163 -28.75 30.16 -3.04
C ARG A 163 -27.32 30.55 -2.64
N HIS A 164 -26.57 29.65 -2.00
CA HIS A 164 -25.16 29.89 -1.62
C HIS A 164 -24.22 30.09 -2.82
N TRP A 165 -24.63 29.65 -4.01
CA TRP A 165 -23.86 29.78 -5.25
C TRP A 165 -24.20 31.04 -6.05
N ARG A 166 -25.06 31.91 -5.51
CA ARG A 166 -25.41 33.17 -6.16
C ARG A 166 -24.41 34.23 -5.74
N LEU A 167 -23.66 34.78 -6.70
CA LEU A 167 -22.78 35.92 -6.42
C LEU A 167 -23.65 37.16 -6.20
N GLY A 168 -23.53 37.78 -5.02
CA GLY A 168 -24.21 39.04 -4.74
C GLY A 168 -23.68 40.17 -5.66
N PRO A 169 -24.43 41.27 -5.85
CA PRO A 169 -24.09 42.35 -6.80
C PRO A 169 -22.75 43.07 -6.56
N ARG A 170 -22.04 42.76 -5.46
CA ARG A 170 -20.78 43.36 -5.04
C ARG A 170 -19.82 42.29 -4.51
N ALA A 171 -19.71 41.18 -5.22
CA ALA A 171 -18.85 40.07 -4.82
C ALA A 171 -17.38 40.36 -5.19
N GLU A 172 -16.68 41.06 -4.31
CA GLU A 172 -15.23 40.87 -4.19
C GLU A 172 -14.99 39.39 -3.87
N LEU A 173 -13.90 38.82 -4.40
CA LEU A 173 -13.55 37.41 -4.16
C LEU A 173 -13.52 37.16 -2.65
N PRO A 174 -14.25 36.17 -2.12
CA PRO A 174 -14.27 35.94 -0.67
C PRO A 174 -12.83 35.68 -0.19
N SER A 175 -12.37 36.51 0.74
CA SER A 175 -11.02 36.44 1.33
C SER A 175 -10.83 35.25 2.27
N SER A 176 -11.91 34.53 2.58
CA SER A 176 -11.90 33.34 3.44
C SER A 176 -12.72 32.21 2.81
N PRO A 177 -12.32 30.94 3.03
CA PRO A 177 -13.04 29.79 2.51
C PRO A 177 -14.41 29.65 3.18
N SER A 178 -15.40 29.16 2.42
CA SER A 178 -16.70 28.80 3.00
C SER A 178 -16.58 27.68 4.04
N ALA A 179 -17.46 27.67 5.04
CA ALA A 179 -17.40 26.72 6.16
C ALA A 179 -17.43 25.25 5.71
N TYR A 180 -18.26 24.90 4.73
CA TYR A 180 -18.32 23.52 4.21
C TYR A 180 -17.02 23.12 3.51
N ALA A 181 -16.43 24.02 2.71
CA ALA A 181 -15.20 23.75 1.99
C ALA A 181 -14.02 23.58 2.96
N ALA A 182 -13.93 24.44 3.97
CA ALA A 182 -12.93 24.32 5.03
C ALA A 182 -13.07 22.99 5.79
N ALA A 183 -14.30 22.60 6.15
CA ALA A 183 -14.56 21.33 6.83
C ALA A 183 -14.20 20.12 5.95
N ALA A 184 -14.56 20.12 4.67
CA ALA A 184 -14.26 19.03 3.74
C ALA A 184 -12.75 18.89 3.48
N VAL A 185 -12.06 20.00 3.25
CA VAL A 185 -10.59 20.04 3.10
C VAL A 185 -9.93 19.51 4.38
N GLN A 186 -10.37 19.95 5.56
CA GLN A 186 -9.76 19.50 6.82
C GLN A 186 -9.99 18.01 7.10
N ALA A 187 -11.20 17.51 6.83
CA ALA A 187 -11.58 16.12 7.06
C ALA A 187 -10.83 15.14 6.14
N VAL A 188 -10.51 15.54 4.90
CA VAL A 188 -9.81 14.67 3.95
C VAL A 188 -8.34 15.08 3.82
N LEU A 189 -8.07 16.25 3.24
CA LEU A 189 -6.71 16.70 2.95
C LEU A 189 -5.92 17.01 4.22
N GLY A 190 -6.57 17.52 5.27
CA GLY A 190 -5.92 17.72 6.57
C GLY A 190 -5.43 16.41 7.18
N GLN A 191 -6.23 15.35 7.10
CA GLN A 191 -5.84 14.00 7.55
C GLN A 191 -4.73 13.41 6.69
N VAL A 192 -4.82 13.56 5.37
CA VAL A 192 -3.77 13.09 4.46
C VAL A 192 -2.47 13.84 4.69
N LEU A 193 -2.50 15.16 4.90
CA LEU A 193 -1.32 15.97 5.18
C LEU A 193 -0.63 15.52 6.47
N GLN A 194 -1.40 15.23 7.53
CA GLN A 194 -0.87 14.69 8.78
C GLN A 194 -0.17 13.34 8.58
N GLY A 195 -0.77 12.43 7.81
CA GLY A 195 -0.15 11.13 7.50
C GLY A 195 1.04 11.24 6.54
N ALA A 196 0.99 12.17 5.59
CA ALA A 196 2.00 12.36 4.56
C ALA A 196 3.29 12.93 5.15
N GLN A 197 3.26 13.69 6.25
CA GLN A 197 4.48 14.16 6.92
C GLN A 197 5.42 13.03 7.34
N ALA A 198 4.89 11.83 7.58
CA ALA A 198 5.69 10.67 7.91
C ALA A 198 6.26 9.96 6.66
N LEU A 199 5.76 10.27 5.45
CA LEU A 199 6.23 9.64 4.21
C LEU A 199 7.63 10.13 3.85
N PRO A 200 8.43 9.29 3.17
CA PRO A 200 9.60 9.74 2.44
C PRO A 200 9.28 10.92 1.52
N HIS A 201 10.18 11.91 1.41
CA HIS A 201 9.94 13.16 0.69
C HIS A 201 9.56 12.94 -0.79
N ASP A 202 10.16 11.94 -1.43
CA ASP A 202 9.86 11.49 -2.79
C ASP A 202 8.44 10.92 -2.96
N ALA A 203 7.85 10.37 -1.90
CA ALA A 203 6.48 9.85 -1.89
C ALA A 203 5.42 10.89 -1.45
N GLN A 204 5.82 11.98 -0.77
CA GLN A 204 4.89 13.01 -0.26
C GLN A 204 4.14 13.73 -1.38
N VAL A 205 4.88 14.34 -2.30
CA VAL A 205 4.32 15.12 -3.43
C VAL A 205 3.35 14.30 -4.28
N PRO A 206 3.70 13.10 -4.79
CA PRO A 206 2.78 12.32 -5.60
C PRO A 206 1.55 11.84 -4.80
N THR A 207 1.70 11.55 -3.51
CA THR A 207 0.55 11.17 -2.66
C THR A 207 -0.41 12.35 -2.51
N LEU A 208 0.10 13.53 -2.13
CA LEU A 208 -0.72 14.73 -1.96
C LEU A 208 -1.38 15.16 -3.27
N ALA A 209 -0.64 15.14 -4.39
CA ALA A 209 -1.18 15.47 -5.70
C ALA A 209 -2.36 14.55 -6.05
N ARG A 210 -2.19 13.24 -5.92
CA ARG A 210 -3.21 12.27 -6.30
C ARG A 210 -4.47 12.35 -5.42
N VAL A 211 -4.30 12.56 -4.11
CA VAL A 211 -5.43 12.77 -3.21
C VAL A 211 -6.14 14.09 -3.50
N THR A 212 -5.40 15.17 -3.77
CA THR A 212 -5.97 16.46 -4.11
C THR A 212 -6.77 16.36 -5.41
N THR A 213 -6.24 15.68 -6.42
CA THR A 213 -6.95 15.37 -7.66
C THR A 213 -8.23 14.60 -7.38
N ALA A 214 -8.18 13.51 -6.61
CA ALA A 214 -9.35 12.72 -6.24
C ALA A 214 -10.42 13.52 -5.49
N PHE A 215 -9.99 14.41 -4.58
CA PHE A 215 -10.89 15.32 -3.85
C PHE A 215 -11.59 16.29 -4.80
N LEU A 216 -10.85 16.93 -5.71
CA LEU A 216 -11.40 17.87 -6.69
C LEU A 216 -12.29 17.17 -7.72
N GLU A 217 -11.96 15.95 -8.12
CA GLU A 217 -12.83 15.12 -8.95
C GLU A 217 -14.16 14.83 -8.25
N ALA A 218 -14.15 14.40 -6.99
CA ALA A 218 -15.38 14.17 -6.23
C ALA A 218 -16.24 15.45 -6.14
N TRP A 219 -15.59 16.60 -5.95
CA TRP A 219 -16.27 17.89 -5.91
C TRP A 219 -16.93 18.23 -7.25
N MET A 220 -16.21 18.07 -8.34
CA MET A 220 -16.72 18.31 -9.69
C MET A 220 -17.84 17.34 -10.06
N ASP A 221 -17.65 16.04 -9.79
CA ASP A 221 -18.67 14.99 -10.00
C ASP A 221 -19.95 15.36 -9.25
N HIS A 222 -19.84 15.77 -7.98
CA HIS A 222 -20.99 16.18 -7.17
C HIS A 222 -21.71 17.41 -7.76
N ILE A 223 -20.98 18.44 -8.18
CA ILE A 223 -21.55 19.64 -8.83
C ILE A 223 -22.35 19.26 -10.08
N LEU A 224 -21.78 18.40 -10.92
CA LEU A 224 -22.40 17.96 -12.16
C LEU A 224 -23.64 17.10 -11.89
N THR A 225 -23.55 16.15 -10.96
CA THR A 225 -24.66 15.26 -10.58
C THR A 225 -25.81 16.02 -9.94
N ARG A 226 -25.52 16.95 -9.02
CA ARG A 226 -26.54 17.79 -8.35
C ARG A 226 -27.00 18.97 -9.21
N ARG A 227 -26.40 19.17 -10.39
CA ARG A 227 -26.66 20.30 -11.31
C ARG A 227 -26.65 21.65 -10.61
N ILE A 228 -25.64 21.87 -9.78
CA ILE A 228 -25.46 23.12 -9.06
C ILE A 228 -25.28 24.26 -10.07
N LYS A 229 -26.06 25.33 -9.91
CA LYS A 229 -26.01 26.51 -10.78
C LYS A 229 -25.27 27.64 -10.06
N PHE A 230 -24.09 27.96 -10.55
CA PHE A 230 -23.36 29.18 -10.24
C PHE A 230 -24.04 30.32 -11.00
N ARG A 231 -24.68 31.26 -10.31
CA ARG A 231 -25.46 32.34 -10.93
C ARG A 231 -25.08 33.70 -10.39
#